data_AF-A0A7R9MF78-F1
#
_entry.id   AF-A0A7R9MF78-F1
#
_cell.length_a   1.000
_cell.length_b   1.000
_cell.length_c   1.000
_cell.angle_alpha   90.00
_cell.angle_beta   90.00
_cell.angle_gamma   90.00
#
_symmetry.space_group_name_H-M   'P 1'
#
loop_
_entity.id
_entity.type
_entity.pdbx_description
1 polymer ?
#
loop_
_entity_poly.entity_id
_entity_poly.type
_entity_poly.pdbx_seq_one_letter_code
_entity_poly.pdbx_strand_id
1 'polypeptide(L)'
;MLVCIVLTASYGGAFYADITRPVELGRIHTLHDLNGAQKEGKITVFGIIGGIYYNMIKESRTGVTQEIGHSMQSVDSFINAISLLKKSAKPLAFILTKEVLAYSLHRYGIRGYYIPDNTVDSIFTLNYVAIPMPNDFPYKHEFNKLYIKMLF
;
A
#
# COMPACT_ATOMS: atom_id res chain seq x y z
N MET A 1 46.95 17.51 -15.75
CA MET A 1 46.17 16.33 -16.24
C MET A 1 45.76 15.40 -15.09
N LEU A 2 46.71 14.90 -14.28
CA LEU A 2 46.43 13.99 -13.16
C LEU A 2 45.35 14.51 -12.18
N VAL A 3 45.42 15.80 -11.82
CA VAL A 3 44.48 16.45 -10.90
C VAL A 3 43.04 16.45 -11.42
N CYS A 4 42.84 16.66 -12.73
CA CYS A 4 41.51 16.62 -13.34
C CYS A 4 40.92 15.21 -13.32
N ILE A 5 41.75 14.18 -13.55
CA ILE A 5 41.30 12.78 -13.53
C ILE A 5 40.85 12.40 -12.11
N VAL A 6 41.63 12.77 -11.09
CA VAL A 6 41.29 12.49 -9.68
C VAL A 6 40.00 13.20 -9.27
N LEU A 7 39.83 14.48 -9.64
CA LEU A 7 38.59 15.21 -9.35
C LEU A 7 37.36 14.59 -10.03
N THR A 8 37.50 14.16 -11.29
CA THR A 8 36.40 13.54 -12.05
C THR A 8 36.03 12.18 -11.46
N ALA A 9 37.01 11.38 -11.05
CA ALA A 9 36.78 10.09 -10.39
C ALA A 9 36.11 10.27 -9.02
N SER A 10 36.53 11.24 -8.22
CA SER A 10 35.91 11.55 -6.92
C SER A 10 34.47 12.05 -7.07
N TYR A 11 34.20 12.92 -8.04
CA TYR A 11 32.85 13.42 -8.30
C TYR A 11 31.94 12.31 -8.86
N GLY A 12 32.48 11.47 -9.74
CA GLY A 12 31.80 10.27 -10.22
C GLY A 12 31.47 9.31 -9.09
N GLY A 13 32.41 9.05 -8.17
CA GLY A 13 32.19 8.20 -7.01
C GLY A 13 31.12 8.73 -6.05
N ALA A 14 31.14 10.04 -5.76
CA ALA A 14 30.10 10.69 -4.95
C ALA A 14 28.73 10.63 -5.63
N PHE A 15 28.67 10.90 -6.94
CA PHE A 15 27.46 10.79 -7.71
C PHE A 15 26.93 9.35 -7.71
N TYR A 16 27.78 8.35 -8.00
CA TYR A 16 27.37 6.94 -7.94
C TYR A 16 26.90 6.53 -6.55
N ALA A 17 27.55 7.01 -5.48
CA ALA A 17 27.09 6.77 -4.11
C ALA A 17 25.69 7.37 -3.85
N ASP A 18 25.41 8.57 -4.37
CA ASP A 18 24.10 9.20 -4.24
C ASP A 18 23.01 8.49 -5.05
N ILE A 19 23.30 8.01 -6.27
CA ILE A 19 22.31 7.29 -7.09
C ILE A 19 22.09 5.86 -6.55
N THR A 20 23.13 5.24 -5.98
CA THR A 20 23.05 3.88 -5.45
C THR A 20 22.57 3.82 -4.02
N ARG A 21 22.45 4.96 -3.32
CA ARG A 21 21.92 5.00 -1.96
C ARG A 21 20.52 4.41 -1.96
N PRO A 22 20.31 3.20 -1.40
CA PRO A 22 18.97 2.67 -1.29
C PRO A 22 18.19 3.64 -0.41
N VAL A 23 16.97 3.98 -0.80
CA VAL A 23 16.08 4.74 0.07
C VAL A 23 15.79 3.84 1.27
N GLU A 24 16.52 4.02 2.37
CA GLU A 24 16.43 3.25 3.61
C GLU A 24 15.15 3.55 4.42
N LEU A 25 14.02 3.75 3.74
CA LEU A 25 12.76 3.38 4.34
C LEU A 25 12.75 1.86 4.30
N GLY A 26 13.29 1.24 5.36
CA GLY A 26 13.42 -0.21 5.53
C GLY A 26 12.20 -0.89 4.92
N ARG A 27 12.43 -1.72 3.89
CA ARG A 27 11.36 -2.16 2.99
C ARG A 27 10.27 -2.85 3.80
N ILE A 28 9.12 -2.22 3.93
CA ILE A 28 7.97 -2.81 4.61
C ILE A 28 7.34 -3.78 3.62
N HIS A 29 7.61 -5.07 3.85
CA HIS A 29 7.10 -6.16 3.03
C HIS A 29 6.01 -6.96 3.73
N THR A 30 5.97 -6.90 5.06
CA THR A 30 5.02 -7.63 5.90
C THR A 30 4.30 -6.70 6.87
N LEU A 31 3.20 -7.18 7.46
CA LEU A 31 2.50 -6.46 8.53
C LEU A 31 3.33 -6.38 9.81
N HIS A 32 4.20 -7.36 10.04
CA HIS A 32 5.15 -7.30 11.16
C HIS A 32 6.11 -6.12 11.01
N ASP A 33 6.66 -5.91 9.81
CA ASP A 33 7.53 -4.76 9.52
C ASP A 33 6.77 -3.44 9.66
N LEU A 34 5.52 -3.42 9.17
CA LEU A 34 4.65 -2.24 9.29
C LEU A 34 4.38 -1.89 10.75
N ASN A 35 4.03 -2.88 11.57
CA ASN A 35 3.78 -2.70 12.99
C ASN A 35 5.06 -2.26 13.74
N GLY A 36 6.21 -2.84 13.41
CA GLY A 36 7.50 -2.41 13.95
C GLY A 36 7.79 -0.94 13.64
N ALA A 37 7.68 -0.56 12.36
CA ALA A 37 7.88 0.82 11.92
C ALA A 37 6.87 1.80 12.53
N GLN A 38 5.64 1.34 12.79
CA GLN A 38 4.62 2.12 13.47
C GLN A 38 4.93 2.32 14.95
N LYS A 39 5.34 1.27 15.68
CA LYS A 39 5.74 1.35 17.09
C LYS A 39 6.96 2.25 17.29
N GLU A 40 7.88 2.25 16.33
CA GLU A 40 9.04 3.15 16.31
C GLU A 40 8.69 4.60 15.92
N GLY A 41 7.43 4.90 15.58
CA GLY A 41 6.99 6.22 15.17
C GLY A 41 7.55 6.67 13.81
N LYS A 42 8.10 5.74 13.01
CA LYS A 42 8.64 6.01 11.68
C LYS A 42 7.54 6.16 10.64
N ILE A 43 6.42 5.45 10.81
CA ILE A 43 5.27 5.47 9.89
C ILE A 43 3.96 5.62 10.66
N THR A 44 3.04 6.42 10.10
CA THR A 44 1.65 6.46 10.56
C THR A 44 0.76 5.67 9.60
N VAL A 45 -0.01 4.73 10.13
CA VAL A 45 -0.95 3.91 9.36
C VAL A 45 -2.33 4.57 9.36
N PHE A 46 -2.93 4.65 8.18
CA PHE A 46 -4.25 5.20 7.95
C PHE A 46 -5.18 4.18 7.30
N GLY A 47 -6.46 4.22 7.69
CA GLY A 47 -7.53 3.53 6.99
C GLY A 47 -8.74 4.43 6.77
N ILE A 48 -9.56 4.10 5.77
CA ILE A 48 -10.74 4.89 5.41
C ILE A 48 -11.91 4.49 6.30
N ILE A 49 -12.55 5.46 6.95
CA ILE A 49 -13.72 5.22 7.81
C ILE A 49 -14.82 4.52 7.02
N GLY A 50 -15.37 3.43 7.57
CA GLY A 50 -16.40 2.63 6.90
C GLY A 50 -15.87 1.75 5.76
N GLY A 51 -14.57 1.80 5.46
CA GLY A 51 -13.93 0.89 4.52
C GLY A 51 -13.80 -0.52 5.10
N ILE A 52 -13.97 -1.54 4.25
CA ILE A 52 -13.90 -2.96 4.63
C ILE A 52 -12.59 -3.25 5.39
N TYR A 53 -11.45 -2.78 4.88
CA TYR A 53 -10.15 -3.00 5.50
C TYR A 53 -9.97 -2.29 6.84
N TYR A 54 -10.52 -1.08 6.97
CA TYR A 54 -10.46 -0.35 8.23
C TYR A 54 -11.20 -1.12 9.33
N ASN A 55 -12.42 -1.56 9.03
CA ASN A 55 -13.23 -2.36 9.96
C ASN A 55 -12.56 -3.71 10.24
N MET A 56 -12.12 -4.42 9.20
CA MET A 56 -11.49 -5.74 9.33
C MET A 56 -10.25 -5.70 10.22
N ILE A 57 -9.42 -4.66 10.13
CA ILE A 57 -8.22 -4.50 10.96
C ILE A 57 -8.60 -4.07 12.38
N LYS A 58 -9.56 -3.15 12.54
CA LYS A 58 -10.04 -2.70 13.86
C LYS A 58 -10.72 -3.81 14.66
N GLU A 59 -11.44 -4.70 13.99
CA GLU A 59 -12.18 -5.82 14.58
C GLU A 59 -11.31 -7.09 14.72
N SER A 60 -10.13 -7.08 14.12
CA SER A 60 -9.21 -8.21 14.16
C SER A 60 -8.77 -8.53 15.59
N ARG A 61 -8.76 -9.82 15.94
CA ARG A 61 -8.26 -10.35 17.22
C ARG A 61 -6.89 -11.02 17.09
N THR A 62 -6.28 -10.95 15.92
CA THR A 62 -4.96 -11.54 15.67
C THR A 62 -3.88 -10.52 16.01
N GLY A 63 -2.85 -10.94 16.77
CA GLY A 63 -1.96 -10.03 17.52
C GLY A 63 -1.50 -8.78 16.76
N VAL A 64 -0.75 -8.94 15.65
CA VAL A 64 -0.16 -7.81 14.92
C VAL A 64 -1.21 -6.90 14.29
N THR A 65 -2.27 -7.47 13.72
CA THR A 65 -3.33 -6.71 13.05
C THR A 65 -4.19 -5.96 14.06
N GLN A 66 -4.40 -6.53 15.25
CA GLN A 66 -5.04 -5.84 16.37
C GLN A 66 -4.20 -4.63 16.83
N GLU A 67 -2.88 -4.80 16.97
CA GLU A 67 -1.97 -3.72 17.37
C GLU A 67 -1.94 -2.58 16.34
N ILE A 68 -1.85 -2.92 15.05
CA ILE A 68 -1.99 -1.96 13.94
C ILE A 68 -3.36 -1.28 14.04
N GLY A 69 -4.42 -2.05 14.26
CA GLY A 69 -5.79 -1.53 14.40
C GLY A 69 -5.92 -0.50 15.52
N HIS A 70 -5.35 -0.76 16.69
CA HIS A 70 -5.40 0.19 17.82
C HIS A 70 -4.70 1.52 17.52
N SER A 71 -3.59 1.48 16.77
CA SER A 71 -2.76 2.64 16.46
C SER A 71 -3.07 3.28 15.10
N MET A 72 -3.93 2.65 14.30
CA MET A 72 -4.37 3.13 12.99
C MET A 72 -5.27 4.36 13.13
N GLN A 73 -4.90 5.40 12.39
CA GLN A 73 -5.67 6.63 12.25
C GLN A 73 -6.72 6.51 11.14
N SER A 74 -7.77 7.30 11.24
CA SER A 74 -8.88 7.28 10.31
C SER A 74 -8.83 8.46 9.34
N VAL A 75 -9.27 8.24 8.11
CA VAL A 75 -9.48 9.28 7.09
C VAL A 75 -10.87 9.14 6.50
N ASP A 76 -11.56 10.26 6.26
CA ASP A 76 -12.95 10.23 5.79
C ASP A 76 -13.11 9.70 4.37
N SER A 77 -12.10 9.94 3.51
CA SER A 77 -12.19 9.57 2.10
C SER A 77 -10.83 9.27 1.49
N PHE A 78 -10.87 8.52 0.39
CA PHE A 78 -9.69 8.24 -0.42
C PHE A 78 -9.04 9.50 -1.00
N ILE A 79 -9.82 10.51 -1.35
CA ILE A 79 -9.31 11.79 -1.87
C ILE A 79 -8.53 12.54 -0.78
N ASN A 80 -9.03 12.51 0.46
CA ASN A 80 -8.32 13.07 1.60
C ASN A 80 -7.04 12.29 1.90
N ALA A 81 -7.07 10.96 1.79
CA ALA A 81 -5.89 10.11 1.94
C ALA A 81 -4.79 10.48 0.92
N ILE A 82 -5.15 10.66 -0.35
CA ILE A 82 -4.23 11.14 -1.39
C ILE A 82 -3.67 12.53 -1.07
N SER A 83 -4.53 13.43 -0.57
CA SER A 83 -4.11 14.78 -0.21
C SER A 83 -3.11 14.77 0.95
N LEU A 84 -3.29 13.86 1.92
CA LEU A 84 -2.34 13.63 3.01
C LEU A 84 -1.00 13.08 2.49
N LEU A 85 -1.03 12.10 1.58
CA LEU A 85 0.19 11.56 0.96
C LEU A 85 1.03 12.64 0.28
N LYS A 86 0.39 13.61 -0.38
CA LYS A 86 1.09 14.69 -1.08
C LYS A 86 1.68 15.75 -0.14
N LYS A 87 1.06 15.96 1.03
CA LYS A 87 1.41 17.06 1.95
C LYS A 87 2.27 16.60 3.12
N SER A 88 2.28 15.31 3.44
CA SER A 88 2.98 14.79 4.61
C SER A 88 4.49 14.77 4.40
N ALA A 89 5.22 15.38 5.35
CA ALA A 89 6.67 15.23 5.45
C ALA A 89 7.09 13.89 6.09
N LYS A 90 6.15 13.20 6.76
CA LYS A 90 6.38 11.89 7.36
C LYS A 90 5.88 10.76 6.46
N PRO A 91 6.54 9.60 6.43
CA PRO A 91 6.05 8.43 5.69
C PRO A 91 4.68 7.99 6.23
N LEU A 92 3.75 7.75 5.31
CA LEU A 92 2.40 7.29 5.62
C LEU A 92 2.15 5.92 4.97
N ALA A 93 1.38 5.08 5.63
CA ALA A 93 0.90 3.81 5.07
C ALA A 93 -0.63 3.82 5.00
N PHE A 94 -1.17 3.29 3.89
CA PHE A 94 -2.60 3.12 3.68
C PHE A 94 -2.90 1.67 3.37
N ILE A 95 -3.94 1.12 4.01
CA ILE A 95 -4.34 -0.27 3.79
C ILE A 95 -5.62 -0.29 2.95
N LEU A 96 -5.47 -0.66 1.67
CA LEU A 96 -6.50 -0.68 0.65
C LEU A 96 -6.25 -1.83 -0.33
N THR A 97 -7.19 -2.08 -1.26
CA THR A 97 -6.95 -3.06 -2.32
C THR A 97 -5.80 -2.62 -3.24
N LYS A 98 -5.07 -3.60 -3.78
CA LYS A 98 -3.96 -3.35 -4.70
C LYS A 98 -4.45 -2.64 -5.98
N GLU A 99 -5.65 -2.95 -6.45
CA GLU A 99 -6.25 -2.34 -7.63
C GLU A 99 -6.53 -0.85 -7.41
N VAL A 100 -7.04 -0.47 -6.22
CA VAL A 100 -7.30 0.93 -5.88
C VAL A 100 -5.99 1.69 -5.77
N LEU A 101 -4.97 1.09 -5.14
CA LEU A 101 -3.63 1.69 -5.04
C LEU A 101 -3.01 1.86 -6.44
N ALA A 102 -3.01 0.81 -7.27
CA ALA A 102 -2.48 0.85 -8.64
C ALA A 102 -3.23 1.87 -9.53
N TYR A 103 -4.57 1.90 -9.45
CA TYR A 103 -5.38 2.90 -10.14
C TYR A 103 -4.97 4.32 -9.72
N SER A 104 -4.73 4.55 -8.43
CA SER A 104 -4.35 5.87 -7.96
C SER A 104 -2.93 6.30 -8.31
N LEU A 105 -1.97 5.37 -8.41
CA LEU A 105 -0.66 5.64 -8.98
C LEU A 105 -0.79 6.14 -10.42
N HIS A 106 -1.62 5.46 -11.22
CA HIS A 106 -1.83 5.82 -12.62
C HIS A 106 -2.62 7.12 -12.79
N ARG A 107 -3.73 7.27 -12.06
CA ARG A 107 -4.68 8.38 -12.21
C ARG A 107 -4.17 9.70 -11.62
N TYR A 108 -3.51 9.66 -10.46
CA TYR A 108 -3.12 10.86 -9.72
C TYR A 108 -1.61 11.16 -9.82
N GLY A 109 -0.86 10.33 -10.55
CA GLY A 109 0.58 10.50 -10.79
C GLY A 109 1.41 10.52 -9.51
N ILE A 110 0.93 9.88 -8.44
CA ILE A 110 1.57 9.93 -7.13
C ILE A 110 2.78 9.00 -7.17
N ARG A 111 3.94 9.51 -7.58
CA ARG A 111 5.22 8.77 -7.54
C ARG A 111 5.78 8.58 -6.12
N GLY A 112 4.98 8.90 -5.10
CA GLY A 112 5.42 9.09 -3.71
C GLY A 112 5.15 7.93 -2.75
N TYR A 113 4.60 6.80 -3.21
CA TYR A 113 4.45 5.63 -2.35
C TYR A 113 4.70 4.32 -3.10
N TYR A 114 5.22 3.34 -2.36
CA TYR A 114 5.56 2.00 -2.83
C TYR A 114 4.40 1.05 -2.54
N ILE A 115 4.06 0.20 -3.50
CA ILE A 115 3.15 -0.93 -3.29
C ILE A 115 4.02 -2.18 -3.21
N PRO A 116 4.01 -2.94 -2.11
CA PRO A 116 4.80 -4.15 -1.99
C PRO A 116 4.45 -5.20 -3.06
N ASP A 117 5.47 -5.97 -3.45
CA ASP A 117 5.31 -7.13 -4.33
C ASP A 117 4.40 -8.17 -3.69
N ASN A 118 3.77 -9.02 -4.50
CA ASN A 118 2.83 -10.06 -4.07
C ASN A 118 3.51 -11.12 -3.19
N THR A 119 3.64 -10.84 -1.90
CA THR A 119 3.99 -11.77 -0.83
C THR A 119 2.73 -12.24 -0.11
N VAL A 120 2.83 -13.34 0.66
CA VAL A 120 1.71 -13.90 1.44
C VAL A 120 1.09 -12.86 2.39
N ASP A 121 1.89 -11.94 2.92
CA ASP A 121 1.44 -10.91 3.86
C ASP A 121 0.94 -9.61 3.21
N SER A 122 1.34 -9.33 1.96
CA SER A 122 0.93 -8.12 1.23
C SER A 122 -0.36 -8.32 0.41
N ILE A 123 -0.78 -9.58 0.22
CA ILE A 123 -2.12 -9.92 -0.28
C ILE A 123 -3.02 -10.21 0.94
N PHE A 124 -3.37 -9.15 1.67
CA PHE A 124 -4.16 -9.28 2.90
C PHE A 124 -5.56 -9.87 2.64
N THR A 125 -6.10 -9.66 1.44
CA THR A 125 -7.24 -10.41 0.87
C THR A 125 -7.22 -10.34 -0.66
N LEU A 126 -7.47 -11.46 -1.33
CA LEU A 126 -7.94 -11.44 -2.73
C LEU A 126 -9.40 -10.99 -2.70
N ASN A 127 -9.64 -9.69 -2.90
CA ASN A 127 -11.01 -9.21 -3.03
C ASN A 127 -11.52 -9.55 -4.43
N TYR A 128 -12.48 -10.48 -4.51
CA TYR A 128 -13.26 -10.68 -5.71
C TYR A 128 -14.40 -9.67 -5.75
N VAL A 129 -14.57 -8.99 -6.88
CA VAL A 129 -15.73 -8.12 -7.10
C VAL A 129 -16.94 -9.02 -7.35
N ALA A 130 -17.82 -9.13 -6.36
CA ALA A 130 -19.11 -9.79 -6.53
C ALA A 130 -20.16 -8.77 -6.98
N ILE A 131 -20.90 -9.08 -8.04
CA ILE A 131 -22.06 -8.28 -8.46
C ILE A 131 -23.24 -8.72 -7.59
N PRO A 132 -23.83 -7.83 -6.77
CA PRO A 132 -24.98 -8.20 -5.95
C PRO A 132 -26.17 -8.54 -6.87
N MET A 133 -26.75 -9.73 -6.68
CA MET A 133 -27.92 -10.19 -7.42
C MET A 133 -29.13 -10.27 -6.48
N PRO A 134 -30.34 -9.88 -6.93
CA PRO A 134 -31.58 -10.04 -6.15
C PRO A 134 -31.76 -11.47 -5.62
N ASN A 135 -32.36 -11.63 -4.44
CA ASN A 135 -32.52 -12.94 -3.80
C ASN A 135 -33.33 -13.92 -4.66
N ASP A 136 -34.27 -13.40 -5.43
CA ASP A 136 -35.18 -14.07 -6.35
C ASP A 136 -34.63 -14.23 -7.78
N PHE A 137 -33.42 -13.75 -8.08
CA PHE A 137 -32.84 -13.91 -9.41
C PHE A 137 -32.63 -15.41 -9.74
N PRO A 138 -33.30 -15.98 -10.75
CA PRO A 138 -33.32 -17.43 -10.96
C PRO A 138 -32.04 -17.97 -11.64
N TYR A 139 -31.26 -17.12 -12.31
CA TYR A 139 -30.11 -17.52 -13.12
C TYR A 139 -28.76 -17.28 -12.44
N LYS A 140 -28.71 -17.24 -11.10
CA LYS A 140 -27.46 -16.98 -10.35
C LYS A 140 -26.35 -17.95 -10.73
N HIS A 141 -26.70 -19.22 -10.92
CA HIS A 141 -25.74 -20.29 -11.21
C HIS A 141 -25.16 -20.16 -12.62
N GLU A 142 -26.02 -19.94 -13.60
CA GLU A 142 -25.66 -19.75 -15.01
C GLU A 142 -24.85 -18.47 -15.21
N PHE A 143 -25.27 -17.38 -14.55
CA PHE A 143 -24.57 -16.11 -14.56
C PHE A 143 -23.16 -16.24 -13.97
N ASN A 144 -23.02 -16.89 -12.81
CA ASN A 144 -21.70 -17.15 -12.21
C ASN A 144 -20.82 -18.04 -13.10
N LYS A 145 -21.39 -19.07 -13.75
CA LYS A 145 -20.65 -19.91 -14.71
C LYS A 145 -20.12 -19.12 -15.91
N LEU A 146 -20.93 -18.21 -16.46
CA LEU A 146 -20.52 -17.34 -17.57
C LEU A 146 -19.47 -16.34 -17.13
N TYR A 147 -19.64 -15.74 -15.95
CA TYR A 147 -18.69 -14.78 -15.38
C TYR A 147 -17.31 -15.41 -15.15
N ILE A 148 -17.24 -16.62 -14.60
CA ILE A 148 -15.98 -17.36 -14.41
C ILE A 148 -15.30 -17.61 -15.78
N LYS A 149 -16.06 -17.98 -16.82
CA LYS A 149 -15.53 -18.18 -18.18
C LYS A 149 -15.03 -16.90 -18.86
N MET A 150 -15.41 -15.71 -18.39
CA MET A 150 -14.89 -14.45 -18.93
C MET A 150 -13.59 -14.01 -18.26
N LEU A 151 -13.33 -14.51 -17.05
CA LEU A 151 -12.14 -14.14 -16.26
C LEU A 151 -10.94 -15.06 -16.51
N PHE A 152 -11.16 -16.25 -17.07
CA PHE A 152 -10.15 -17.27 -17.39
C PHE A 152 -10.34 -17.76 -18.83
#